data_AF-A0A9D6EWX7-F1
#
_entry.id   AF-A0A9D6EWX7-F1
#
_cell.length_a   1.000
_cell.length_b   1.000
_cell.length_c   1.000
_cell.angle_alpha   90.00
_cell.angle_beta   90.00
_cell.angle_gamma   90.00
#
_symmetry.space_group_name_H-M   'P 1'
#
loop_
_entity.id
_entity.type
_entity.pdbx_description
1 polymer ?
#
loop_
_entity_poly.entity_id
_entity_poly.type
_entity_poly.pdbx_seq_one_letter_code
_entity_poly.pdbx_strand_id
1 'polypeptide(L)'
;MENLSLIIFLLATLIFGSTAILLSFREEKTRKLLKEHEQSQKQKLYETEILREIQDRIGYELDVEKIIDVITGSLRNFFAYSTASSLLIKDERLVFKAYVEEKVSRVFIEQVKKAMLASLSAILEKPPTLPVDESISGVVLDDQNTLPPA
;
A
#
# COMPACT_ATOMS: atom_id res chain seq x y z
N MET A 1 40.71 1.84 59.42
CA MET A 1 39.60 0.89 59.15
C MET A 1 38.40 1.62 58.55
N GLU A 2 37.95 2.73 59.12
CA GLU A 2 36.80 3.52 58.61
C GLU A 2 36.98 4.04 57.17
N ASN A 3 38.13 4.62 56.83
CA ASN A 3 38.37 5.15 55.47
C ASN A 3 38.36 4.06 54.39
N LEU A 4 38.78 2.84 54.71
CA LEU A 4 38.76 1.70 53.78
C LEU A 4 37.32 1.24 53.50
N SER A 5 36.47 1.23 54.53
CA SER A 5 35.05 0.90 54.41
C SER A 5 34.30 1.91 53.54
N LEU A 6 34.59 3.21 53.69
CA LEU A 6 33.99 4.26 52.87
C LEU A 6 34.33 4.13 51.38
N ILE A 7 35.60 3.83 51.06
CA ILE A 7 36.04 3.63 49.67
C ILE A 7 35.35 2.42 49.02
N ILE A 8 35.18 1.32 49.76
CA ILE A 8 34.48 0.12 49.26
C ILE A 8 33.01 0.43 48.96
N PHE A 9 32.32 1.18 49.83
CA PHE A 9 30.94 1.59 49.59
C PHE A 9 30.79 2.48 48.35
N LEU A 10 31.72 3.43 48.16
CA LEU A 10 31.72 4.32 47.00
C LEU A 10 31.96 3.56 45.68
N LEU A 11 32.85 2.57 45.69
CA LEU A 11 33.05 1.69 44.54
C LEU A 11 31.83 0.83 44.25
N ALA A 12 31.19 0.27 45.28
CA ALA A 12 30.00 -0.56 45.13
C ALA A 12 28.83 0.23 44.52
N THR A 13 28.56 1.45 45.01
CA THR A 13 27.49 2.30 44.46
C THR A 13 27.77 2.71 43.01
N LEU A 14 29.03 2.97 42.66
CA LEU A 14 29.42 3.33 41.30
C LEU A 14 29.28 2.15 40.33
N ILE A 15 29.63 0.93 40.76
CA ILE A 15 29.44 -0.30 39.98
C ILE A 15 27.94 -0.60 39.80
N PHE A 16 27.14 -0.51 40.86
CA PHE A 16 25.70 -0.73 40.79
C PHE A 16 25.02 0.31 39.88
N GLY A 17 25.39 1.59 40.02
CA GLY A 17 24.87 2.67 39.18
C GLY A 17 25.23 2.48 37.71
N SER A 18 26.49 2.18 37.40
CA SER A 18 26.94 1.89 36.03
C SER A 18 26.21 0.70 35.42
N THR A 19 26.03 -0.37 36.18
CA THR A 19 25.29 -1.57 35.73
C THR A 19 23.83 -1.25 35.45
N ALA A 20 23.16 -0.50 36.32
CA ALA A 20 21.78 -0.06 36.12
C ALA A 20 21.62 0.81 34.87
N ILE A 21 22.55 1.74 34.64
CA ILE A 21 22.57 2.59 33.44
C ILE A 21 22.74 1.74 32.18
N LEU A 22 23.71 0.82 32.15
CA LEU A 22 23.94 -0.07 31.01
C LEU A 22 22.72 -0.93 30.69
N LEU A 23 22.07 -1.50 31.71
CA LEU A 23 20.84 -2.28 31.54
C LEU A 23 19.71 -1.43 30.98
N SER A 24 19.49 -0.22 31.53
CA SER A 24 18.46 0.70 31.05
C SER A 24 18.66 1.08 29.58
N PHE A 25 19.90 1.41 29.17
CA PHE A 25 20.22 1.73 27.78
C PHE A 25 20.03 0.53 26.85
N ARG A 26 20.38 -0.69 27.29
CA ARG A 26 20.16 -1.90 26.50
C ARG A 26 18.69 -2.21 26.35
N GLU A 27 17.91 -2.03 27.42
CA GLU A 27 16.48 -2.27 27.41
C GLU A 27 15.77 -1.29 26.45
N GLU A 28 16.11 -0.01 26.50
CA GLU A 28 15.54 0.99 25.59
C GLU A 28 15.84 0.68 24.12
N LYS A 29 17.10 0.33 23.80
CA LYS A 29 17.49 -0.09 22.45
C LYS A 29 16.73 -1.33 22.00
N THR A 30 16.60 -2.33 22.88
CA THR A 30 15.89 -3.57 22.58
C THR A 30 14.40 -3.31 22.37
N ARG A 31 13.78 -2.46 23.20
CA ARG A 31 12.38 -2.04 23.05
C ARG A 31 12.16 -1.31 21.73
N LYS A 32 13.08 -0.42 21.33
CA LYS A 32 12.99 0.30 20.06
C LYS A 32 13.07 -0.66 18.87
N LEU A 33 14.07 -1.54 18.84
CA LEU A 33 14.21 -2.56 17.81
C LEU A 33 12.99 -3.49 17.75
N LEU A 34 12.47 -3.90 18.91
CA LEU A 34 11.29 -4.74 18.98
C LEU A 34 10.06 -4.05 18.38
N LYS A 35 9.85 -2.76 18.66
CA LYS A 35 8.76 -1.96 18.06
C LYS A 35 8.90 -1.83 16.56
N GLU A 36 10.11 -1.57 16.06
CA GLU A 36 10.39 -1.48 14.62
C GLU A 36 10.11 -2.83 13.94
N HIS A 37 10.55 -3.94 14.56
CA HIS A 37 10.25 -5.29 14.08
C HIS A 37 8.75 -5.60 14.11
N GLU A 38 8.06 -5.30 15.20
CA GLU A 38 6.62 -5.51 15.35
C GLU A 38 5.83 -4.74 14.28
N GLN A 39 6.19 -3.48 14.03
CA GLN A 39 5.56 -2.68 12.97
C GLN A 39 5.80 -3.30 11.59
N SER A 40 7.03 -3.74 11.30
CA SER A 40 7.34 -4.40 10.02
C SER A 40 6.60 -5.73 9.85
N GLN A 41 6.42 -6.49 10.94
CA GLN A 41 5.69 -7.75 10.93
C GLN A 41 4.19 -7.52 10.74
N LYS A 42 3.62 -6.50 11.40
CA LYS A 42 2.22 -6.12 11.20
C LYS A 42 1.95 -5.73 9.74
N GLN A 43 2.84 -4.97 9.12
CA GLN A 43 2.72 -4.62 7.70
C GLN A 43 2.76 -5.87 6.81
N LYS A 44 3.73 -6.77 7.02
CA LYS A 44 3.82 -8.02 6.23
C LYS A 44 2.61 -8.93 6.40
N LEU A 45 2.08 -9.00 7.62
CA LEU A 45 0.87 -9.77 7.91
C LEU A 45 -0.32 -9.20 7.14
N TYR A 46 -0.49 -7.87 7.18
CA TYR A 46 -1.52 -7.16 6.42
C TYR A 46 -1.41 -7.40 4.91
N GLU A 47 -0.21 -7.27 4.34
CA GLU A 47 0.04 -7.57 2.92
C GLU A 47 -0.28 -9.04 2.58
N THR A 48 0.06 -9.97 3.46
CA THR A 48 -0.24 -11.40 3.29
C THR A 48 -1.74 -11.67 3.33
N GLU A 49 -2.48 -11.00 4.21
CA GLU A 49 -3.94 -11.12 4.29
C GLU A 49 -4.63 -10.63 3.01
N ILE A 50 -4.18 -9.49 2.45
CA ILE A 50 -4.65 -8.97 1.16
C ILE A 50 -4.43 -9.99 0.05
N LEU A 51 -3.18 -10.47 -0.08
CA LEU A 51 -2.82 -11.42 -1.13
C LEU A 51 -3.62 -12.71 -1.01
N ARG A 52 -3.81 -13.21 0.21
CA ARG A 52 -4.62 -14.40 0.47
C ARG A 52 -6.08 -14.20 0.06
N GLU A 53 -6.70 -13.09 0.45
CA GLU A 53 -8.10 -12.81 0.07
C GLU A 53 -8.27 -12.71 -1.45
N ILE A 54 -7.36 -12.02 -2.13
CA ILE A 54 -7.39 -11.91 -3.60
C ILE A 54 -7.21 -13.30 -4.22
N GLN A 55 -6.22 -14.07 -3.77
CA GLN A 55 -5.95 -15.42 -4.28
C GLN A 55 -7.16 -16.34 -4.10
N ASP A 56 -7.80 -16.32 -2.93
CA ASP A 56 -8.99 -17.14 -2.64
C ASP A 56 -10.16 -16.81 -3.59
N ARG A 57 -10.27 -15.54 -4.03
CA ARG A 57 -11.33 -15.08 -4.95
C ARG A 57 -11.02 -15.33 -6.43
N ILE A 58 -9.75 -15.28 -6.85
CA ILE A 58 -9.37 -15.44 -8.27
C ILE A 58 -8.92 -16.85 -8.64
N GLY A 59 -8.64 -17.72 -7.67
CA GLY A 59 -7.98 -19.02 -7.89
C GLY A 59 -8.73 -20.00 -8.82
N TYR A 60 -9.99 -19.71 -9.18
CA TYR A 60 -10.81 -20.52 -10.08
C TYR A 60 -11.23 -19.81 -11.37
N GLU A 61 -10.81 -18.56 -11.58
CA GLU A 61 -11.21 -17.76 -12.73
C GLU A 61 -10.15 -17.83 -13.84
N LEU A 62 -10.60 -17.97 -15.10
CA LEU A 62 -9.73 -18.02 -16.29
C LEU A 62 -9.91 -16.78 -17.17
N ASP A 63 -11.02 -16.04 -17.01
CA ASP A 63 -11.18 -14.75 -17.70
C ASP A 63 -10.38 -13.67 -16.98
N VAL A 64 -9.26 -13.25 -17.60
CA VAL A 64 -8.36 -12.20 -17.09
C VAL A 64 -9.11 -10.90 -16.78
N GLU A 65 -10.13 -10.56 -17.58
CA GLU A 65 -10.93 -9.37 -17.35
C GLU A 65 -11.71 -9.47 -16.03
N LYS A 66 -12.28 -10.65 -15.75
CA LYS A 66 -13.00 -10.92 -14.51
C LYS A 66 -12.06 -11.05 -13.31
N ILE A 67 -10.86 -11.59 -13.50
CA ILE A 67 -9.79 -11.58 -12.48
C ILE A 67 -9.47 -10.14 -12.07
N ILE A 68 -9.29 -9.23 -13.04
CA ILE A 68 -9.02 -7.81 -12.79
C ILE A 68 -10.19 -7.15 -12.05
N ASP A 69 -11.43 -7.43 -12.44
CA ASP A 69 -12.62 -6.91 -11.75
C ASP A 69 -12.67 -7.38 -10.29
N VAL A 70 -12.34 -8.65 -10.02
CA VAL A 70 -12.28 -9.21 -8.66
C VAL A 70 -11.16 -8.58 -7.84
N ILE A 71 -9.96 -8.41 -8.40
CA ILE A 71 -8.83 -7.73 -7.74
C ILE A 71 -9.25 -6.31 -7.37
N THR A 72 -9.75 -5.56 -8.34
CA THR A 72 -10.17 -4.16 -8.17
C THR A 72 -11.26 -4.03 -7.11
N GLY A 73 -12.28 -4.90 -7.16
CA GLY A 73 -13.35 -4.92 -6.16
C GLY A 73 -12.90 -5.36 -4.77
N SER A 74 -11.80 -6.10 -4.65
CA SER A 74 -11.24 -6.52 -3.36
C SER A 74 -10.39 -5.40 -2.73
N LEU A 75 -9.70 -4.58 -3.54
CA LEU A 75 -8.86 -3.49 -3.05
C LEU A 75 -9.63 -2.49 -2.17
N ARG A 76 -10.93 -2.29 -2.40
CA ARG A 76 -11.76 -1.37 -1.60
C ARG A 76 -11.80 -1.71 -0.11
N ASN A 77 -11.63 -2.98 0.24
CA ASN A 77 -11.67 -3.45 1.63
C ASN A 77 -10.37 -3.15 2.38
N PHE A 78 -9.33 -2.78 1.64
CA PHE A 78 -7.97 -2.65 2.14
C PHE A 78 -7.42 -1.23 1.99
N PHE A 79 -7.81 -0.51 0.93
CA PHE A 79 -7.31 0.82 0.65
C PHE A 79 -8.46 1.79 0.44
N ALA A 80 -8.36 2.96 1.09
CA ALA A 80 -9.17 4.11 0.71
C ALA A 80 -8.60 4.68 -0.59
N TYR A 81 -9.43 4.77 -1.62
CA TYR A 81 -9.08 5.37 -2.90
C TYR A 81 -10.31 6.01 -3.52
N SER A 82 -10.10 7.05 -4.33
CA SER A 82 -11.20 7.70 -5.05
C SER A 82 -11.58 6.94 -6.32
N THR A 83 -10.59 6.37 -7.02
CA THR A 83 -10.81 5.58 -8.25
C THR A 83 -9.75 4.50 -8.41
N ALA A 84 -10.17 3.32 -8.88
CA ALA A 84 -9.28 2.25 -9.33
C ALA A 84 -9.55 1.96 -10.81
N SER A 85 -8.50 1.95 -11.64
CA SER A 85 -8.63 1.79 -13.09
C SER A 85 -7.72 0.70 -13.62
N SER A 86 -8.18 0.01 -14.67
CA SER A 86 -7.44 -1.04 -15.36
C SER A 86 -7.50 -0.86 -16.88
N LEU A 87 -6.42 -1.23 -17.55
CA LEU A 87 -6.34 -1.26 -19.01
C LEU A 87 -5.89 -2.65 -19.43
N LEU A 88 -6.70 -3.34 -20.23
CA LEU A 88 -6.46 -4.70 -20.70
C LEU A 88 -6.47 -4.74 -22.23
N ILE A 89 -5.57 -5.51 -22.84
CA ILE A 89 -5.66 -5.87 -24.27
C ILE A 89 -6.38 -7.23 -24.34
N LYS A 90 -7.53 -7.29 -25.01
CA LYS A 90 -8.34 -8.50 -25.20
C LYS A 90 -8.87 -8.49 -26.63
N ASP A 91 -8.78 -9.59 -27.37
CA ASP A 91 -9.34 -9.73 -28.74
C ASP A 91 -9.08 -8.54 -29.69
N GLU A 92 -7.85 -8.02 -29.76
CA GLU A 92 -7.49 -6.85 -30.57
C GLU A 92 -8.24 -5.55 -30.22
N ARG A 93 -8.68 -5.41 -28.97
CA ARG A 93 -9.28 -4.21 -28.42
C ARG A 93 -8.70 -3.89 -27.06
N LEU A 94 -8.70 -2.60 -26.73
CA LEU A 94 -8.33 -2.11 -25.41
C LEU A 94 -9.58 -1.99 -24.57
N VAL A 95 -9.58 -2.61 -23.40
CA VAL A 95 -10.67 -2.50 -22.42
C VAL A 95 -10.17 -1.62 -21.29
N PHE A 96 -10.67 -0.38 -21.23
CA PHE A 96 -10.46 0.53 -20.12
C PHE A 96 -11.64 0.43 -19.16
N LYS A 97 -11.35 0.09 -17.91
CA LYS A 97 -12.34 0.11 -16.83
C LYS A 97 -11.89 1.07 -15.74
N ALA A 98 -12.83 1.83 -15.21
CA ALA A 98 -12.64 2.66 -14.03
C ALA A 98 -13.76 2.40 -13.03
N TYR A 99 -13.39 2.09 -11.79
CA TYR A 99 -14.30 1.95 -10.67
C TYR A 99 -14.12 3.15 -9.73
N VAL A 100 -15.17 3.96 -9.61
CA VAL A 100 -15.18 5.22 -8.88
C VAL A 100 -15.87 5.02 -7.53
N GLU A 101 -15.10 5.09 -6.44
CA GLU A 101 -15.62 5.00 -5.06
C GLU A 101 -16.03 6.37 -4.52
N GLU A 102 -15.36 7.44 -4.95
CA GLU A 102 -15.62 8.80 -4.51
C GLU A 102 -15.94 9.70 -5.69
N LYS A 103 -16.67 10.80 -5.44
CA LYS A 103 -17.10 11.70 -6.50
C LYS A 103 -15.89 12.41 -7.14
N VAL A 104 -15.51 11.98 -8.33
CA VAL A 104 -14.41 12.57 -9.13
C VAL A 104 -14.92 13.20 -10.41
N SER A 105 -14.12 14.10 -11.00
CA SER A 105 -14.45 14.73 -12.26
C SER A 105 -14.26 13.80 -13.46
N ARG A 106 -15.07 13.98 -14.52
CA ARG A 106 -14.84 13.28 -15.79
C ARG A 106 -13.48 13.60 -16.39
N VAL A 107 -13.04 14.85 -16.24
CA VAL A 107 -11.72 15.31 -16.69
C VAL A 107 -10.60 14.50 -16.03
N PHE A 108 -10.72 14.20 -14.74
CA PHE A 108 -9.76 13.35 -14.03
C PHE A 108 -9.70 11.93 -14.61
N ILE A 109 -10.85 11.30 -14.87
CA ILE A 109 -10.88 9.95 -15.48
C ILE A 109 -10.23 9.94 -16.86
N GLU A 110 -10.49 10.95 -17.68
CA GLU A 110 -9.85 11.11 -18.99
C GLU A 110 -8.33 11.28 -18.89
N GLN A 111 -7.84 12.02 -17.89
CA GLN A 111 -6.41 12.15 -17.61
C GLN A 111 -5.78 10.82 -17.21
N VAL A 112 -6.45 10.05 -16.34
CA VAL A 112 -6.01 8.70 -15.94
C VAL A 112 -5.94 7.79 -17.17
N LYS A 113 -7.00 7.74 -17.98
CA LYS A 113 -7.03 6.96 -19.23
C LYS A 113 -5.88 7.34 -20.15
N LYS A 114 -5.67 8.64 -20.39
CA LYS A 114 -4.57 9.14 -21.24
C LYS A 114 -3.20 8.73 -20.68
N ALA A 115 -2.99 8.82 -19.37
CA ALA A 115 -1.75 8.41 -18.73
C ALA A 115 -1.49 6.89 -18.88
N MET A 116 -2.52 6.07 -18.71
CA MET A 116 -2.43 4.61 -18.89
C MET A 116 -2.12 4.23 -20.35
N LEU A 117 -2.79 4.86 -21.32
CA LEU A 117 -2.50 4.66 -22.74
C LEU A 117 -1.08 5.09 -23.12
N ALA A 118 -0.59 6.19 -22.55
CA ALA A 118 0.78 6.65 -22.77
C ALA A 118 1.80 5.66 -22.18
N SER A 119 1.55 5.14 -20.98
CA SER A 119 2.38 4.10 -20.36
C SER A 119 2.40 2.82 -21.20
N LEU A 120 1.23 2.37 -21.69
CA LEU A 120 1.14 1.21 -22.57
C LEU A 120 1.90 1.44 -23.89
N SER A 121 1.79 2.63 -24.47
CA SER A 121 2.50 3.00 -25.69
C SER A 121 4.01 2.95 -25.51
N ALA A 122 4.51 3.36 -24.35
CA ALA A 122 5.93 3.30 -24.01
C ALA A 122 6.40 1.84 -23.86
N ILE A 123 5.58 0.97 -23.25
CA ILE A 123 5.89 -0.46 -23.11
C ILE A 123 5.91 -1.17 -24.46
N LEU A 124 4.98 -0.83 -25.36
CA LEU A 124 4.86 -1.47 -26.67
C LEU A 124 5.77 -0.83 -27.73
N GLU A 125 6.49 0.24 -27.40
CA GLU A 125 7.26 1.08 -28.33
C GLU A 125 6.45 1.62 -29.52
N LYS A 126 5.11 1.56 -29.45
CA LYS A 126 4.19 2.04 -30.47
C LYS A 126 2.85 2.44 -29.85
N PRO A 127 2.16 3.47 -30.38
CA PRO A 127 0.83 3.80 -29.92
C PRO A 127 -0.13 2.64 -30.24
N PRO A 128 -0.98 2.23 -29.29
CA PRO A 128 -2.02 1.26 -29.59
C PRO A 128 -3.04 1.89 -30.54
N THR A 129 -3.21 1.29 -31.70
CA THR A 129 -4.22 1.69 -32.70
C THR A 129 -5.55 0.97 -32.53
N LEU A 130 -5.66 0.16 -31.48
CA LEU A 130 -6.82 -0.67 -31.19
C LEU A 130 -7.97 0.22 -30.69
N PRO A 131 -9.23 -0.12 -31.01
CA PRO A 131 -10.39 0.57 -30.44
C PRO A 131 -10.40 0.39 -28.91
N VAL A 132 -10.85 1.43 -28.21
CA VAL A 132 -10.95 1.45 -26.75
C VAL A 132 -12.41 1.30 -26.34
N ASP A 133 -12.74 0.15 -25.73
CA ASP A 133 -13.98 -0.08 -25.01
C ASP A 133 -13.84 0.52 -23.61
N GLU A 134 -14.76 1.42 -23.25
CA GLU A 134 -14.73 2.14 -21.97
C GLU A 134 -15.91 1.75 -21.09
N SER A 135 -15.62 1.38 -19.85
CA SER A 135 -16.61 1.12 -18.81
C SER A 135 -16.26 1.88 -17.54
N ILE A 136 -17.09 2.85 -17.17
CA ILE A 136 -16.99 3.58 -15.90
C ILE A 136 -18.13 3.11 -15.01
N SER A 137 -17.79 2.59 -13.83
CA SER A 137 -18.72 2.07 -12.84
C SER A 137 -18.52 2.76 -11.49
N GLY A 138 -19.52 2.70 -10.61
CA GLY A 138 -19.46 3.28 -9.27
C GLY A 138 -20.25 4.58 -9.14
N VAL A 139 -19.72 5.52 -8.34
CA VAL A 139 -20.37 6.81 -8.06
C VAL A 139 -20.44 7.67 -9.32
N VAL A 140 -21.53 8.43 -9.46
CA VAL A 140 -21.74 9.36 -10.58
C VAL A 140 -20.65 10.44 -10.57
N LEU A 141 -20.07 10.67 -11.74
CA LEU A 141 -19.01 11.67 -11.94
C LEU A 141 -19.53 13.09 -11.68
N ASP A 142 -18.66 13.94 -11.14
CA ASP A 142 -18.93 15.37 -11.02
C ASP A 142 -18.54 16.11 -12.30
N ASP A 143 -19.49 16.26 -13.21
CA ASP A 143 -19.24 16.96 -14.48
C ASP A 143 -19.03 18.48 -14.31
N GLN A 144 -19.30 19.05 -13.12
CA GLN A 144 -19.10 20.48 -12.84
C GLN A 144 -17.76 20.80 -12.17
N ASN A 145 -17.11 19.79 -11.58
CA ASN A 145 -15.80 19.93 -10.96
C ASN A 145 -14.72 19.61 -12.00
N THR A 146 -13.65 20.39 -12.07
CA THR A 146 -12.50 20.14 -12.96
C THR A 146 -11.22 19.81 -12.20
N LEU A 147 -11.27 19.84 -10.87
CA LEU A 147 -10.14 19.57 -9.99
C LEU A 147 -9.97 18.06 -9.75
N PRO A 148 -8.73 17.58 -9.52
CA PRO A 148 -8.49 16.22 -9.06
C PRO A 148 -9.04 16.01 -7.63
N PRO A 149 -9.30 14.75 -7.23
CA PRO A 149 -9.64 14.45 -5.84
C PRO A 149 -8.51 14.90 -4.90
N ALA A 150 -8.91 15.32 -3.69
CA ALA A 150 -8.02 15.86 -2.66
C ALA A 150 -7.25 14.78 -1.90
#